data_AF-A0A0K8RDB5-F1
#
_entry.id   AF-A0A0K8RDB5-F1
#
_cell.length_a   1.000
_cell.length_b   1.000
_cell.length_c   1.000
_cell.angle_alpha   90.00
_cell.angle_beta   90.00
_cell.angle_gamma   90.00
#
_symmetry.space_group_name_H-M   'P 1'
#
loop_
_entity.id
_entity.type
_entity.pdbx_description
1 polymer ?
#
loop_
_entity_poly.entity_id
_entity_poly.type
_entity_poly.pdbx_seq_one_letter_code
_entity_poly.pdbx_strand_id
1 'polypeptide(L)'
;MARRNQLLGFFVGTLTVVVYAQGPGLSFRPNQPADRGNSTLIYFRTDSQNTWKHWVDDINEYLADYQLTGANREHLRICDFTHPLDPDENKTCFFSLDPIANDCSAANNFGYDRGQPCILL
;
A
#
# COMPACT_ATOMS: atom_id res chain seq x y z
N MET A 1 66.73 -4.32 31.72
CA MET A 1 65.51 -3.69 32.25
C MET A 1 64.91 -2.85 31.14
N ALA A 2 63.84 -3.31 30.47
CA ALA A 2 63.09 -2.52 29.49
C ALA A 2 61.64 -3.01 29.48
N ARG A 3 60.79 -2.34 30.28
CA ARG A 3 59.35 -2.61 30.33
C ARG A 3 58.72 -2.08 29.04
N ARG A 4 58.18 -2.99 28.22
CA ARG A 4 57.45 -2.66 27.00
C ARG A 4 56.01 -2.35 27.41
N ASN A 5 55.67 -1.06 27.39
CA ASN A 5 54.40 -0.52 27.87
C ASN A 5 53.30 -0.84 26.83
N GLN A 6 52.42 -1.79 27.14
CA GLN A 6 51.35 -2.23 26.25
C GLN A 6 50.11 -1.37 26.52
N LEU A 7 49.93 -0.31 25.72
CA LEU A 7 48.74 0.52 25.73
C LEU A 7 47.56 -0.30 25.19
N LEU A 8 46.65 -0.71 26.07
CA LEU A 8 45.32 -1.18 25.71
C LEU A 8 44.54 0.01 25.12
N GLY A 9 44.50 0.11 23.79
CA GLY A 9 43.60 1.03 23.09
C GLY A 9 42.20 0.42 23.01
N PHE A 10 41.23 1.02 23.70
CA PHE A 10 39.82 0.74 23.47
C PHE A 10 39.39 1.45 22.18
N PHE A 11 39.18 0.71 21.09
CA PHE A 11 38.54 1.23 19.89
C PHE A 11 37.04 1.37 20.15
N VAL A 12 36.60 2.57 20.52
CA VAL A 12 35.17 2.95 20.47
C VAL A 12 34.86 3.32 19.03
N GLY A 13 34.34 2.36 18.27
CA GLY A 13 33.83 2.60 16.92
C GLY A 13 32.35 2.94 16.95
N THR A 14 31.93 4.00 16.27
CA THR A 14 30.51 4.26 16.00
C THR A 14 30.01 3.25 14.98
N LEU A 15 28.93 2.55 15.30
CA LEU A 15 28.23 1.69 14.36
C LEU A 15 27.51 2.60 13.35
N THR A 16 28.11 2.82 12.18
CA THR A 16 27.42 3.47 11.07
C THR A 16 26.46 2.46 10.45
N VAL A 17 25.19 2.52 10.83
CA VAL A 17 24.14 1.78 10.16
C VAL A 17 23.92 2.44 8.79
N VAL A 18 24.41 1.80 7.74
CA VAL A 18 24.08 2.19 6.36
C VAL A 18 22.72 1.56 6.04
N VAL A 19 21.67 2.39 6.01
CA VAL A 19 20.37 1.96 5.47
C VAL A 19 20.51 1.92 3.95
N TYR A 20 20.83 0.75 3.40
CA TYR A 20 20.66 0.50 1.99
C TYR A 20 19.16 0.46 1.72
N ALA A 21 18.66 1.39 0.91
CA ALA A 21 17.29 1.33 0.43
C ALA A 21 17.14 0.06 -0.41
N GLN A 22 16.63 -1.00 0.22
CA GLN A 22 16.18 -2.20 -0.49
C GLN A 22 15.06 -1.79 -1.46
N GLY A 23 14.89 -2.53 -2.55
CA GLY A 23 13.89 -2.22 -3.58
C GLY A 23 12.48 -1.98 -3.01
N PRO A 24 11.60 -1.30 -3.76
CA PRO A 24 10.28 -0.93 -3.27
C PRO A 24 9.50 -2.16 -2.81
N GLY A 25 8.86 -2.05 -1.65
CA GLY A 25 7.93 -3.07 -1.17
C GLY A 25 6.66 -3.09 -2.01
N LEU A 26 6.04 -4.26 -2.12
CA LEU A 26 4.73 -4.45 -2.74
C LEU A 26 3.76 -4.95 -1.67
N SER A 27 2.59 -4.32 -1.58
CA SER A 27 1.48 -4.80 -0.75
C SER A 27 0.29 -5.09 -1.65
N PHE A 28 -0.75 -5.70 -1.10
CA PHE A 28 -1.98 -5.94 -1.81
C PHE A 28 -3.19 -5.68 -0.91
N ARG A 29 -4.34 -5.40 -1.52
CA ARG A 29 -5.64 -5.35 -0.86
C ARG A 29 -6.56 -6.42 -1.42
N PRO A 30 -7.41 -7.04 -0.60
CA PRO A 30 -7.76 -6.65 0.77
C PRO A 30 -6.84 -7.19 1.87
N ASN A 31 -6.84 -6.50 3.01
CA ASN A 31 -6.17 -6.93 4.23
C ASN A 31 -6.91 -8.08 4.92
N GLN A 32 -6.12 -8.92 5.61
CA GLN A 32 -6.67 -9.96 6.48
C GLN A 32 -7.52 -9.38 7.62
N PRO A 33 -8.58 -10.09 8.04
CA PRO A 33 -9.23 -9.85 9.31
C PRO A 33 -8.24 -9.83 10.48
N ALA A 34 -8.43 -8.91 11.42
CA ALA A 34 -7.51 -8.71 12.54
C ALA A 34 -7.33 -9.96 13.44
N ASP A 35 -8.31 -10.85 13.45
CA ASP A 35 -8.32 -12.10 14.23
C ASP A 35 -7.53 -13.25 13.56
N ARG A 36 -7.13 -13.12 12.29
CA ARG A 36 -6.45 -14.20 11.53
C ARG A 36 -4.92 -14.07 11.45
N GLY A 37 -4.35 -13.05 12.11
CA GLY A 37 -2.90 -12.84 12.16
C GLY A 37 -2.29 -12.45 10.80
N ASN A 38 -0.96 -12.43 10.73
CA ASN A 38 -0.18 -11.99 9.56
C ASN A 38 -0.12 -13.06 8.44
N SER A 39 -1.27 -13.52 7.97
CA SER A 39 -1.38 -14.44 6.81
C SER A 39 -1.55 -13.67 5.50
N THR A 40 -1.27 -14.31 4.36
CA THR A 40 -1.60 -13.81 3.02
C THR A 40 -2.75 -14.57 2.37
N LEU A 41 -3.39 -15.50 3.10
CA LEU A 41 -4.43 -16.38 2.57
C LEU A 41 -5.79 -15.67 2.45
N ILE A 42 -6.32 -15.55 1.24
CA ILE A 42 -7.71 -15.11 1.00
C ILE A 42 -8.57 -16.36 0.77
N TYR A 43 -9.55 -16.58 1.65
CA TYR A 43 -10.47 -17.71 1.58
C TYR A 43 -11.91 -17.25 1.86
N PHE A 44 -12.83 -17.62 0.99
CA PHE A 44 -14.25 -17.28 1.07
C PHE A 44 -15.09 -18.30 0.30
N ARG A 45 -16.41 -18.24 0.46
CA ARG A 45 -17.39 -19.00 -0.32
C ARG A 45 -18.34 -18.04 -1.03
N THR A 46 -18.52 -18.22 -2.32
CA THR A 46 -19.41 -17.36 -3.13
C THR A 46 -20.87 -17.42 -2.67
N ASP A 47 -21.32 -18.57 -2.18
CA ASP A 47 -22.69 -18.84 -1.74
C ASP A 47 -23.10 -18.20 -0.41
N SER A 48 -22.15 -17.60 0.32
CA SER A 48 -22.40 -17.00 1.62
C SER A 48 -21.75 -15.63 1.74
N GLN A 49 -22.57 -14.59 1.67
CA GLN A 49 -22.14 -13.19 1.78
C GLN A 49 -21.29 -12.93 3.03
N ASN A 50 -21.59 -13.59 4.14
CA ASN A 50 -20.86 -13.46 5.40
C ASN A 50 -19.39 -13.90 5.30
N THR A 51 -19.01 -14.64 4.25
CA THR A 51 -17.63 -15.12 4.07
C THR A 51 -16.77 -14.19 3.23
N TRP A 52 -17.37 -13.35 2.38
CA TRP A 52 -16.63 -12.44 1.50
C TRP A 52 -16.85 -10.96 1.76
N LYS A 53 -17.89 -10.60 2.53
CA LYS A 53 -18.21 -9.21 2.83
C LYS A 53 -17.04 -8.43 3.42
N HIS A 54 -16.27 -9.02 4.34
CA HIS A 54 -15.07 -8.38 4.90
C HIS A 54 -14.09 -7.93 3.81
N TRP A 55 -13.84 -8.78 2.82
CA TRP A 55 -12.89 -8.48 1.74
C TRP A 55 -13.37 -7.31 0.88
N VAL A 56 -14.65 -7.28 0.56
CA VAL A 56 -15.28 -6.19 -0.19
C VAL A 56 -15.27 -4.89 0.62
N ASP A 57 -15.56 -4.97 1.91
CA ASP A 57 -15.57 -3.80 2.80
C ASP A 57 -14.16 -3.19 2.94
N ASP A 58 -13.10 -4.00 3.09
CA ASP A 58 -11.71 -3.49 3.17
C ASP A 58 -11.28 -2.80 1.87
N ILE A 59 -11.65 -3.35 0.70
CA ILE A 59 -11.35 -2.69 -0.59
C ILE A 59 -12.13 -1.37 -0.69
N ASN A 60 -13.40 -1.34 -0.32
CA ASN A 60 -14.20 -0.11 -0.34
C ASN A 60 -13.64 0.96 0.60
N GLU A 61 -13.23 0.57 1.81
CA GLU A 61 -12.58 1.46 2.76
C GLU A 61 -11.28 2.03 2.18
N TYR A 62 -10.44 1.18 1.59
CA TYR A 62 -9.20 1.61 0.95
C TYR A 62 -9.42 2.57 -0.23
N LEU A 63 -10.45 2.33 -1.05
CA LEU A 63 -10.75 3.15 -2.22
C LEU A 63 -11.51 4.45 -1.90
N ALA A 64 -11.99 4.64 -0.67
CA ALA A 64 -12.75 5.83 -0.28
C ALA A 64 -11.93 7.12 -0.48
N ASP A 65 -10.63 7.09 -0.17
CA ASP A 65 -9.73 8.24 -0.29
C ASP A 65 -9.43 8.62 -1.75
N TYR A 66 -9.63 7.68 -2.69
CA TYR A 66 -9.45 7.90 -4.12
C TYR A 66 -10.68 8.51 -4.80
N GLN A 67 -11.80 8.62 -4.09
CA GLN A 67 -13.00 9.26 -4.61
C GLN A 67 -12.83 10.79 -4.60
N LEU A 68 -13.17 11.45 -5.72
CA LEU A 68 -13.08 12.91 -5.85
C LEU A 68 -14.15 13.63 -5.01
N THR A 69 -13.89 13.76 -3.72
CA THR A 69 -14.68 14.61 -2.82
C THR A 69 -14.32 16.09 -3.04
N GLY A 70 -15.27 17.00 -2.76
CA GLY A 70 -15.09 18.44 -3.01
C GLY A 70 -13.87 19.07 -2.32
N ALA A 71 -13.49 18.55 -1.14
CA ALA A 71 -12.34 19.04 -0.38
C ALA A 71 -10.98 18.66 -0.99
N ASN A 72 -10.89 17.51 -1.68
CA ASN A 72 -9.63 17.04 -2.26
C ASN A 72 -9.32 17.68 -3.62
N ARG A 73 -10.33 18.24 -4.31
CA ARG A 73 -10.16 18.75 -5.69
C ARG A 73 -9.20 19.92 -5.82
N GLU A 74 -9.07 20.77 -4.80
CA GLU A 74 -8.20 21.95 -4.85
C GLU A 74 -6.70 21.57 -4.81
N HIS A 75 -6.38 20.42 -4.21
CA HIS A 75 -5.02 19.92 -4.04
C HIS A 75 -4.66 18.82 -5.07
N LEU A 76 -5.56 18.51 -5.99
CA LEU A 76 -5.38 17.45 -6.98
C LEU A 76 -5.31 18.03 -8.39
N ARG A 77 -4.50 17.40 -9.24
CA ARG A 77 -4.43 17.68 -10.68
C ARG A 77 -4.42 16.40 -11.49
N ILE A 78 -4.87 16.49 -12.74
CA ILE A 78 -4.67 15.39 -13.69
C ILE A 78 -3.20 15.41 -14.13
N CYS A 79 -2.58 14.24 -14.07
CA CYS A 79 -1.22 14.04 -14.56
C CYS A 79 -1.25 12.99 -15.66
N ASP A 80 -0.47 13.23 -16.70
CA ASP A 80 -0.24 12.29 -17.79
C ASP A 80 1.21 12.43 -18.29
N PHE A 81 1.60 11.62 -19.28
CA PHE A 81 2.96 11.67 -19.83
C PHE A 81 3.30 13.00 -20.52
N THR A 82 2.30 13.78 -20.91
CA THR A 82 2.45 15.10 -21.56
C THR A 82 2.38 16.26 -20.56
N HIS A 83 1.76 16.05 -19.40
CA HIS A 83 1.60 16.99 -18.31
C HIS A 83 2.13 16.35 -17.01
N PRO A 84 3.46 16.21 -16.88
CA PRO A 84 4.06 15.67 -15.66
C PRO A 84 3.80 16.59 -14.46
N LEU A 85 3.99 16.04 -13.26
CA LEU A 85 3.90 16.82 -12.03
C LEU A 85 4.94 17.94 -12.05
N ASP A 86 4.47 19.17 -11.83
CA ASP A 86 5.34 20.33 -11.65
C ASP A 86 5.86 20.32 -10.21
N PRO A 87 7.19 20.26 -9.98
CA PRO A 87 7.76 20.24 -8.63
C PRO A 87 7.48 21.51 -7.82
N ASP A 88 7.16 22.63 -8.49
CA ASP A 88 6.86 23.91 -7.83
C ASP A 88 5.35 24.07 -7.52
N GLU A 89 4.51 23.14 -7.98
CA GLU A 89 3.08 23.14 -7.73
C GLU A 89 2.75 22.35 -6.46
N ASN A 90 2.07 22.98 -5.49
CA ASN A 90 1.60 22.31 -4.27
C ASN A 90 0.33 21.47 -4.52
N LYS A 91 0.37 20.58 -5.52
CA LYS A 91 -0.70 19.65 -5.87
C LYS A 91 -0.15 18.25 -6.09
N THR A 92 -1.03 17.26 -5.94
CA THR A 92 -0.72 15.85 -6.18
C THR A 92 -1.46 15.35 -7.41
N CYS A 93 -0.88 14.35 -8.09
CA CYS A 93 -1.56 13.68 -9.20
C CYS A 93 -2.78 12.91 -8.70
N PHE A 94 -3.93 13.19 -9.31
CA PHE A 94 -5.14 12.41 -9.13
C PHE A 94 -5.00 11.06 -9.81
N PHE A 95 -5.36 10.00 -9.08
CA PHE A 95 -5.45 8.65 -9.60
C PHE A 95 -6.92 8.31 -9.86
N SER A 96 -7.31 8.17 -11.12
CA SER A 96 -8.66 7.74 -11.47
C SER A 96 -8.84 6.24 -11.22
N LEU A 97 -10.00 5.86 -10.70
CA LEU A 97 -10.40 4.46 -10.54
C LEU A 97 -10.96 3.85 -11.83
N ASP A 98 -11.23 4.65 -12.87
CA ASP A 98 -11.77 4.15 -14.15
C ASP A 98 -10.99 2.97 -14.76
N PRO A 99 -9.63 2.94 -14.72
CA PRO A 99 -8.87 1.81 -15.25
C PRO A 99 -9.14 0.49 -14.54
N ILE A 100 -9.54 0.53 -13.26
CA ILE A 100 -9.85 -0.66 -12.47
C ILE A 100 -11.36 -0.91 -12.34
N ALA A 101 -12.21 0.05 -12.70
CA ALA A 101 -13.65 0.03 -12.43
C ALA A 101 -14.50 -0.98 -13.22
N ASN A 102 -13.91 -1.86 -14.03
CA ASN A 102 -14.62 -2.90 -14.80
C ASN A 102 -15.29 -3.95 -13.88
N ASP A 103 -14.81 -5.19 -13.89
CA ASP A 103 -15.29 -6.22 -12.95
C ASP A 103 -14.85 -5.94 -11.50
N CYS A 104 -13.90 -5.03 -11.28
CA CYS A 104 -13.35 -4.66 -9.98
C CYS A 104 -13.94 -3.36 -9.43
N SER A 105 -15.28 -3.28 -9.41
CA SER A 105 -16.01 -2.15 -8.83
C SER A 105 -16.80 -2.55 -7.59
N ALA A 106 -17.10 -1.55 -6.76
CA ALA A 106 -17.97 -1.72 -5.59
C ALA A 106 -19.34 -2.28 -5.95
N ALA A 107 -19.90 -1.86 -7.10
CA ALA A 107 -21.19 -2.35 -7.61
C ALA A 107 -21.17 -3.85 -7.96
N ASN A 108 -20.00 -4.38 -8.34
CA ASN A 108 -19.80 -5.78 -8.69
C ASN A 108 -19.18 -6.60 -7.55
N ASN A 109 -19.21 -6.09 -6.31
CA ASN A 109 -18.58 -6.72 -5.14
C ASN A 109 -17.12 -7.13 -5.37
N PHE A 110 -16.40 -6.40 -6.24
CA PHE A 110 -15.06 -6.77 -6.69
C PHE A 110 -14.93 -8.25 -7.14
N GLY A 111 -16.02 -8.83 -7.66
CA GLY A 111 -16.12 -10.20 -8.15
C GLY A 111 -16.12 -11.31 -7.07
N TYR A 112 -16.18 -10.96 -5.79
CA TYR A 112 -16.20 -11.93 -4.69
C TYR A 112 -17.47 -12.80 -4.62
N ASP A 113 -18.61 -12.26 -5.05
CA ASP A 113 -19.87 -12.99 -5.13
C ASP A 113 -19.91 -14.01 -6.28
N ARG A 114 -19.16 -13.78 -7.35
CA ARG A 114 -19.08 -14.63 -8.55
C ARG A 114 -17.87 -15.57 -8.55
N GLY A 115 -16.98 -15.47 -7.57
CA GLY A 115 -15.77 -16.31 -7.48
C GLY A 115 -14.65 -15.85 -8.42
N GLN A 116 -14.66 -14.58 -8.81
CA GLN A 116 -13.62 -13.92 -9.61
C GLN A 116 -13.09 -12.70 -8.84
N PRO A 117 -12.44 -12.91 -7.69
CA PRO A 117 -12.08 -11.82 -6.78
C PRO A 117 -10.99 -10.92 -7.40
N CYS A 118 -11.16 -9.61 -7.22
CA CYS A 118 -10.14 -8.64 -7.58
C CYS A 118 -9.18 -8.36 -6.42
N ILE A 119 -7.89 -8.28 -6.74
CA ILE A 119 -6.81 -7.95 -5.81
C ILE A 119 -6.16 -6.66 -6.30
N LEU A 120 -6.08 -5.65 -5.44
CA LEU A 120 -5.37 -4.41 -5.74
C LEU A 120 -3.90 -4.55 -5.35
N LEU A 121 -3.01 -4.03 -6.17
CA LEU A 121 -1.55 -4.01 -5.96
C LEU A 121 -1.05 -2.57 -5.90
#